data_AF-A0A2M7Q2X1-F1
#
_entry.id   AF-A0A2M7Q2X1-F1
#
_cell.length_a   1.000
_cell.length_b   1.000
_cell.length_c   1.000
_cell.angle_alpha   90.00
_cell.angle_beta   90.00
_cell.angle_gamma   90.00
#
_symmetry.space_group_name_H-M   'P 1'
#
loop_
_entity.id
_entity.type
_entity.pdbx_description
1 polymer ?
#
loop_
_entity_poly.entity_id
_entity_poly.type
_entity_poly.pdbx_seq_one_letter_code
_entity_poly.pdbx_strand_id
1 'polypeptide(L)'
;MKKTMLLLTAVMIGLSSQAALASDIDVEKVFKKKCAMCHKADAKKVGPALKDMNVDAEVLKLTITEGRKMMPAFAKKLSGEEIEALVAYIQSNQPLH
;
A
#
# COMPACT_ATOMS: atom_id res chain seq x y z
N MET A 1 12.05 62.34 -5.64
CA MET A 1 11.04 61.47 -6.27
C MET A 1 11.73 60.18 -6.67
N LYS A 2 11.59 59.11 -5.88
CA LYS A 2 10.93 57.86 -6.29
C LYS A 2 11.33 57.41 -7.69
N LYS A 3 12.08 56.31 -7.79
CA LYS A 3 11.60 55.06 -8.41
C LYS A 3 12.67 53.97 -8.45
N THR A 4 12.18 52.76 -8.19
CA THR A 4 12.65 51.48 -8.73
C THR A 4 14.00 50.96 -8.26
N MET A 5 13.99 50.53 -6.99
CA MET A 5 14.53 49.24 -6.58
C MET A 5 13.86 48.14 -7.43
N LEU A 6 14.57 47.55 -8.39
CA LEU A 6 14.08 46.46 -9.23
C LEU A 6 15.07 45.29 -9.17
N LEU A 7 14.70 44.32 -8.33
CA LEU A 7 14.79 42.87 -8.52
C LEU A 7 15.76 42.35 -9.60
N LEU A 8 16.76 41.59 -9.20
CA LEU A 8 17.22 40.39 -9.91
C LEU A 8 18.22 39.65 -9.00
N THR A 9 17.82 38.49 -8.46
CA THR A 9 18.51 37.20 -8.63
C THR A 9 18.17 36.19 -7.53
N ALA A 10 17.75 35.00 -7.99
CA ALA A 10 17.87 33.68 -7.36
C ALA A 10 16.95 33.34 -6.17
N VAL A 11 15.70 33.05 -6.48
CA VAL A 11 14.93 32.02 -5.77
C VAL A 11 15.50 30.66 -6.18
N MET A 12 16.31 30.05 -5.32
CA MET A 12 16.70 28.64 -5.42
C MET A 12 16.87 28.06 -4.01
N ILE A 13 16.41 26.82 -3.85
CA ILE A 13 16.57 25.90 -2.70
C ILE A 13 15.49 26.10 -1.62
N GLY A 14 14.58 25.16 -1.35
CA GLY A 14 14.53 23.76 -1.71
C GLY A 14 13.09 23.28 -1.83
N LEU A 15 12.82 22.61 -2.95
CA LEU A 15 11.76 21.64 -3.04
C LEU A 15 12.14 20.51 -2.07
N SER A 16 11.64 20.58 -0.85
CA SER A 16 11.70 19.47 0.09
C SER A 16 10.84 18.36 -0.50
N SER A 17 11.49 17.52 -1.31
CA SER A 17 11.05 16.17 -1.60
C SER A 17 10.76 15.52 -0.26
N GLN A 18 9.49 15.55 0.15
CA GLN A 18 8.96 14.61 1.10
C GLN A 18 9.05 13.26 0.38
N ALA A 19 10.24 12.65 0.45
CA ALA A 19 10.34 11.21 0.40
C ALA A 19 9.32 10.75 1.45
N ALA A 20 8.22 10.19 0.95
CA ALA A 20 7.21 9.56 1.78
C ALA A 20 7.95 8.76 2.85
N LEU A 21 7.66 9.04 4.12
CA LEU A 21 8.20 8.28 5.23
C LEU A 21 7.97 6.82 4.88
N ALA A 22 9.05 6.08 4.59
CA ALA A 22 8.96 4.66 4.41
C ALA A 22 8.49 4.14 5.77
N SER A 23 7.21 3.80 5.87
CA SER A 23 6.65 3.17 7.04
C SER A 23 7.49 1.92 7.30
N ASP A 24 8.08 1.77 8.49
CA ASP A 24 8.83 0.58 8.93
C ASP A 24 7.90 -0.65 9.10
N ILE A 25 7.01 -0.89 8.14
CA ILE A 25 6.03 -1.97 8.14
C ILE A 25 6.69 -3.21 7.56
N ASP A 26 6.96 -4.18 8.43
CA ASP A 26 7.35 -5.54 8.03
C ASP A 26 6.12 -6.29 7.48
N VAL A 27 5.78 -5.98 6.22
CA VAL A 27 4.58 -6.48 5.56
C VAL A 27 4.58 -8.00 5.40
N GLU A 28 5.75 -8.61 5.20
CA GLU A 28 5.89 -10.06 5.11
C GLU A 28 5.50 -10.74 6.43
N LYS A 29 5.91 -10.17 7.56
CA LYS A 29 5.52 -10.66 8.88
C LYS A 29 4.03 -10.45 9.15
N VAL A 30 3.46 -9.33 8.73
CA VAL A 30 2.00 -9.10 8.83
C VAL A 30 1.26 -10.13 8.00
N PHE A 31 1.65 -10.32 6.73
CA PHE A 31 1.08 -11.32 5.83
C PHE A 31 1.17 -12.72 6.43
N LYS A 32 2.34 -13.12 6.93
CA LYS A 32 2.57 -14.42 7.57
C LYS A 32 1.63 -14.65 8.76
N LYS A 33 1.40 -13.62 9.58
CA LYS A 33 0.56 -13.70 10.78
C LYS A 33 -0.94 -13.66 10.48
N LYS A 34 -1.38 -12.94 9.45
CA LYS A 34 -2.80 -12.62 9.24
C LYS A 34 -3.40 -13.27 8.00
N CYS A 35 -2.60 -13.57 6.98
CA CYS A 35 -3.08 -13.92 5.64
C CYS A 35 -2.62 -15.33 5.22
N ALA A 36 -1.37 -15.71 5.54
CA ALA A 36 -0.72 -16.92 5.03
C ALA A 36 -1.37 -18.24 5.49
N MET A 37 -2.19 -18.19 6.54
CA MET A 37 -3.00 -19.35 6.93
C MET A 37 -3.97 -19.75 5.81
N CYS A 38 -4.50 -18.78 5.06
CA CYS A 38 -5.53 -18.99 4.05
C CYS A 38 -5.05 -18.74 2.62
N HIS A 39 -4.02 -17.93 2.43
CA HIS A 39 -3.50 -17.51 1.12
C HIS A 39 -2.05 -17.92 0.92
N LYS A 40 -1.67 -18.18 -0.33
CA LYS A 40 -0.28 -18.36 -0.78
C LYS A 40 -0.06 -17.53 -2.04
N ALA A 41 1.20 -17.29 -2.40
CA ALA A 41 1.54 -16.49 -3.57
C ALA A 41 0.99 -17.11 -4.87
N ASP A 42 1.22 -18.41 -5.06
CA ASP A 42 1.13 -19.08 -6.36
C ASP A 42 0.13 -20.24 -6.44
N ALA A 43 -0.44 -20.64 -5.32
CA ALA A 43 -1.37 -21.77 -5.23
C ALA A 43 -2.60 -21.44 -4.38
N LYS A 44 -3.76 -21.90 -4.83
CA LYS A 44 -5.00 -21.82 -4.06
C LYS A 44 -4.85 -22.63 -2.75
N LYS A 45 -5.40 -22.10 -1.66
CA LYS A 45 -5.54 -22.81 -0.38
C LYS A 45 -6.99 -22.67 0.10
N VAL A 46 -7.22 -21.95 1.20
CA VAL A 46 -8.58 -21.62 1.64
C VAL A 46 -9.13 -20.49 0.78
N GLY A 47 -8.32 -19.45 0.56
CA GLY A 47 -8.57 -18.41 -0.41
C GLY A 47 -7.82 -18.64 -1.74
N PRO A 48 -8.04 -17.76 -2.74
CA PRO A 48 -7.27 -17.75 -3.97
C PRO A 48 -5.78 -17.50 -3.70
N ALA A 49 -4.94 -17.91 -4.65
CA ALA A 49 -3.54 -17.51 -4.70
C ALA A 49 -3.44 -15.99 -4.92
N LEU A 50 -2.39 -15.34 -4.39
CA LEU A 50 -2.19 -13.89 -4.58
C LEU A 50 -2.15 -13.52 -6.07
N LYS A 51 -1.47 -14.34 -6.87
CA LYS A 51 -1.34 -14.15 -8.32
C LYS A 51 -2.68 -14.17 -9.08
N ASP A 52 -3.71 -14.78 -8.49
CA ASP A 52 -5.04 -14.96 -9.11
C ASP A 52 -6.09 -14.02 -8.46
N MET A 53 -5.67 -13.08 -7.60
CA MET A 53 -6.56 -12.09 -7.00
C MET A 53 -6.89 -10.94 -7.96
N ASN A 54 -7.83 -10.08 -7.55
CA ASN A 54 -8.12 -8.87 -8.31
C ASN A 54 -6.86 -7.99 -8.42
N VAL A 55 -6.67 -7.35 -9.56
CA VAL A 55 -5.54 -6.44 -9.83
C VAL A 55 -5.81 -5.02 -9.33
N ASP A 56 -7.10 -4.67 -9.15
CA ASP A 56 -7.53 -3.38 -8.64
C ASP A 56 -7.20 -3.23 -7.14
N ALA A 57 -6.38 -2.23 -6.82
CA ALA A 57 -5.91 -1.95 -5.47
C ALA A 57 -7.04 -1.57 -4.51
N GLU A 58 -8.06 -0.84 -4.99
CA GLU A 58 -9.19 -0.41 -4.17
C GLU A 58 -10.08 -1.61 -3.81
N VAL A 59 -10.30 -2.52 -4.77
CA VAL A 59 -11.03 -3.77 -4.51
C VAL A 59 -10.29 -4.64 -3.49
N LEU A 60 -8.96 -4.75 -3.59
CA LEU A 60 -8.14 -5.46 -2.61
C LEU A 60 -8.23 -4.81 -1.22
N LYS A 61 -8.05 -3.48 -1.15
CA LYS A 61 -8.13 -2.70 0.10
C LYS A 61 -9.48 -2.87 0.77
N LEU A 62 -10.59 -2.74 0.03
CA LEU A 62 -11.94 -2.92 0.54
C LEU A 62 -12.14 -4.36 1.05
N THR A 63 -11.70 -5.36 0.28
CA THR A 63 -11.79 -6.77 0.67
C THR A 63 -11.03 -7.08 1.97
N ILE A 64 -9.84 -6.50 2.16
CA ILE A 64 -9.08 -6.67 3.41
C ILE A 64 -9.77 -5.94 4.57
N THR A 65 -10.26 -4.73 4.31
CA THR A 65 -10.88 -3.86 5.32
C THR A 65 -12.19 -4.48 5.84
N GLU A 66 -13.10 -4.84 4.94
CA GLU A 66 -14.47 -5.27 5.24
C GLU A 66 -14.63 -6.79 5.30
N GLY A 67 -13.67 -7.55 4.78
CA GLY A 67 -13.80 -8.98 4.60
C GLY A 67 -14.67 -9.35 3.40
N ARG A 68 -14.70 -10.64 3.06
CA ARG A 68 -15.52 -11.15 1.95
C ARG A 68 -15.77 -12.65 2.10
N LYS A 69 -17.04 -13.05 2.09
CA LYS A 69 -17.44 -14.46 2.29
C LYS A 69 -16.83 -15.01 3.59
N MET A 70 -15.94 -16.00 3.50
CA MET A 70 -15.26 -16.62 4.63
C MET A 70 -14.04 -15.80 5.13
N MET A 71 -13.58 -14.81 4.36
CA MET A 71 -12.47 -13.95 4.78
C MET A 71 -12.99 -12.91 5.78
N PRO A 72 -12.46 -12.86 7.02
CA PRO A 72 -12.92 -11.90 8.02
C PRO A 72 -12.45 -10.48 7.68
N ALA A 73 -13.16 -9.48 8.22
CA ALA A 73 -12.75 -8.07 8.19
C ALA A 73 -11.49 -7.83 9.03
N PHE A 74 -10.57 -6.98 8.54
CA PHE A 74 -9.34 -6.62 9.25
C PHE A 74 -9.25 -5.15 9.68
N ALA A 75 -10.24 -4.30 9.35
CA ALA A 75 -10.24 -2.87 9.73
C ALA A 75 -10.04 -2.60 11.24
N LYS A 76 -10.44 -3.55 12.10
CA LYS A 76 -10.27 -3.44 13.57
C LYS A 76 -8.98 -4.09 14.10
N LYS A 77 -8.17 -4.69 13.22
CA LYS A 77 -7.00 -5.51 13.57
C LYS A 77 -5.70 -5.01 12.93
N LEU A 78 -5.81 -4.21 11.87
CA LEU A 78 -4.71 -3.66 11.10
C LEU A 78 -4.94 -2.16 10.93
N SER A 79 -3.86 -1.40 10.95
CA SER A 79 -3.86 0.01 10.57
C SER A 79 -4.10 0.19 9.08
N GLY A 80 -4.49 1.40 8.66
CA GLY A 80 -4.63 1.74 7.24
C GLY A 80 -3.34 1.51 6.45
N GLU A 81 -2.20 1.89 7.04
CA GLU A 81 -0.88 1.72 6.42
C GLU A 81 -0.50 0.24 6.26
N GLU A 82 -0.80 -0.62 7.24
CA GLU A 82 -0.59 -2.08 7.11
C GLU A 82 -1.47 -2.67 6.01
N ILE A 83 -2.70 -2.20 5.86
CA ILE A 83 -3.61 -2.64 4.78
C ILE A 83 -3.05 -2.21 3.42
N GLU A 84 -2.60 -0.97 3.29
CA GLU A 84 -1.99 -0.48 2.05
C GLU A 84 -0.71 -1.23 1.69
N ALA A 85 0.16 -1.49 2.68
CA ALA A 85 1.35 -2.31 2.49
C ALA A 85 0.97 -3.72 2.02
N LEU A 86 -0.06 -4.35 2.61
CA LEU A 86 -0.54 -5.67 2.18
C LEU A 86 -1.09 -5.66 0.75
N VAL A 87 -1.80 -4.61 0.33
CA VAL A 87 -2.26 -4.49 -1.06
C VAL A 87 -1.07 -4.45 -2.02
N ALA A 88 -0.07 -3.60 -1.73
CA ALA A 88 1.14 -3.53 -2.52
C ALA A 88 1.89 -4.87 -2.56
N TYR A 89 1.96 -5.58 -1.42
CA TYR A 89 2.54 -6.92 -1.33
C TYR A 89 1.78 -7.95 -2.16
N ILE A 90 0.45 -7.90 -2.20
CA ILE A 90 -0.35 -8.80 -3.04
C ILE A 90 -0.04 -8.53 -4.52
N GLN A 91 -0.03 -7.27 -4.93
CA GLN A 91 0.22 -6.88 -6.32
C GLN A 91 1.64 -7.20 -6.78
N SER A 92 2.65 -7.08 -5.91
CA SER A 92 4.03 -7.49 -6.24
C SER A 92 4.20 -9.00 -6.41
N ASN A 93 3.25 -9.79 -5.92
CA ASN A 93 3.18 -11.24 -6.10
C ASN A 93 2.25 -11.67 -7.26
N GLN A 94 1.73 -10.71 -8.03
CA GLN A 94 0.95 -10.97 -9.23
C GLN A 94 1.85 -10.96 -10.48
N PRO A 95 1.48 -11.70 -11.54
CA PRO A 95 2.13 -11.51 -12.84
C PRO A 95 1.97 -10.05 -13.26
N LEU A 96 3.01 -9.50 -13.89
CA LEU A 96 2.99 -8.15 -14.47
C LEU A 96 1.76 -8.02 -15.38
N HIS A 97 0.87 -7.09 -15.05
CA HIS A 97 -0.31 -6.73 -15.84
C HIS A 97 -0.03 -5.52 -16.72
#